data_AF-A0A2S7UBV7-F1
#
_entry.id   AF-A0A2S7UBV7-F1
#
_cell.length_a   1.000
_cell.length_b   1.000
_cell.length_c   1.000
_cell.angle_alpha   90.00
_cell.angle_beta   90.00
_cell.angle_gamma   90.00
#
_symmetry.space_group_name_H-M   'P 1'
#
loop_
_entity.id
_entity.type
_entity.pdbx_description
1 polymer ?
#
loop_
_entity_poly.entity_id
_entity_poly.type
_entity_poly.pdbx_seq_one_letter_code
_entity_poly.pdbx_strand_id
1 'polypeptide(L)'
;MAENTIPLEQAQQWRSNWKASGIEWMQAQTNELQGFLVPGSDLSQVTGENGVDCRIYLGLTEPGTGGVAKVMLVAVGSDGKDLIDAENGYYIYDNSSSIPPNGDSSSPLN
;
A
#
# COMPACT_ATOMS: atom_id res chain seq x y z
N MET A 1 12.99 -0.57 15.39
CA MET A 1 12.48 -1.73 14.63
C MET A 1 11.58 -1.17 13.54
N ALA A 2 11.44 -1.85 12.41
CA ALA A 2 10.49 -1.42 11.39
C ALA A 2 9.06 -1.44 11.97
N GLU A 3 8.28 -0.43 11.64
CA GLU A 3 6.88 -0.28 12.10
C GLU A 3 5.96 -0.41 10.89
N ASN A 4 4.68 -0.75 11.12
CA ASN A 4 3.67 -0.81 10.05
C ASN A 4 4.02 -1.79 8.90
N THR A 5 4.79 -2.84 9.21
CA THR A 5 5.17 -3.84 8.22
C THR A 5 4.17 -4.99 8.15
N ILE A 6 3.93 -5.52 6.96
CA ILE A 6 3.12 -6.73 6.75
C ILE A 6 3.99 -7.89 6.23
N PRO A 7 3.64 -9.15 6.54
CA PRO A 7 4.31 -10.32 5.96
C PRO A 7 4.13 -10.42 4.44
N LEU A 8 5.09 -11.03 3.75
CA LEU A 8 5.02 -11.26 2.30
C LEU A 8 3.76 -12.03 1.88
N GLU A 9 3.40 -13.07 2.62
CA GLU A 9 2.20 -13.87 2.33
C GLU A 9 0.93 -13.00 2.35
N GLN A 10 0.81 -12.11 3.33
CA GLN A 10 -0.29 -11.17 3.44
C GLN A 10 -0.31 -10.17 2.28
N ALA A 11 0.85 -9.62 1.92
CA ALA A 11 0.97 -8.71 0.78
C ALA A 11 0.58 -9.38 -0.55
N GLN A 12 0.99 -10.63 -0.75
CA GLN A 12 0.62 -11.44 -1.91
C GLN A 12 -0.88 -11.71 -1.95
N GLN A 13 -1.49 -12.06 -0.82
CA GLN A 13 -2.93 -12.28 -0.72
C GLN A 13 -3.69 -11.01 -1.09
N TRP A 14 -3.31 -9.86 -0.53
CA TRP A 14 -3.98 -8.59 -0.81
C TRP A 14 -3.85 -8.16 -2.27
N ARG A 15 -2.67 -8.34 -2.86
CA ARG A 15 -2.46 -8.10 -4.29
C ARG A 15 -3.32 -9.03 -5.15
N SER A 16 -3.44 -10.30 -4.76
CA SER A 16 -4.28 -11.28 -5.45
C SER A 16 -5.76 -10.87 -5.41
N ASN A 17 -6.25 -10.46 -4.24
CA ASN A 17 -7.60 -9.95 -4.06
C ASN A 17 -7.87 -8.69 -4.92
N TRP A 18 -6.92 -7.74 -4.93
CA TRP A 18 -7.01 -6.56 -5.79
C TRP A 18 -7.07 -6.94 -7.29
N LYS A 19 -6.24 -7.90 -7.72
CA LYS A 19 -6.27 -8.38 -9.10
C LYS A 19 -7.60 -9.06 -9.45
N ALA A 20 -8.21 -9.78 -8.51
CA ALA A 20 -9.45 -10.51 -8.72
C ALA A 20 -10.69 -9.60 -8.73
N SER A 21 -10.76 -8.64 -7.81
CA SER A 21 -11.99 -7.87 -7.52
C SER A 21 -11.79 -6.37 -7.41
N GLY A 22 -10.59 -5.83 -7.61
CA GLY A 22 -10.30 -4.40 -7.38
C GLY A 22 -11.17 -3.45 -8.21
N ILE A 23 -11.45 -3.81 -9.47
CA ILE A 23 -12.35 -3.01 -10.34
C ILE A 23 -13.78 -3.03 -9.81
N GLU A 24 -14.30 -4.21 -9.49
CA GLU A 24 -15.64 -4.39 -8.92
C GLU A 24 -15.78 -3.63 -7.60
N TRP A 25 -14.76 -3.73 -6.74
CA TRP A 25 -14.69 -3.00 -5.49
C TRP A 25 -14.76 -1.49 -5.71
N MET A 26 -13.93 -0.93 -6.61
CA MET A 26 -13.95 0.51 -6.90
C MET A 26 -15.31 0.99 -7.39
N GLN A 27 -15.96 0.20 -8.25
CA GLN A 27 -17.32 0.50 -8.76
C GLN A 27 -18.36 0.48 -7.64
N ALA A 28 -18.26 -0.46 -6.70
CA ALA A 28 -19.17 -0.58 -5.58
C ALA A 28 -19.00 0.54 -4.55
N GLN A 29 -17.78 1.07 -4.38
CA GLN A 29 -17.50 2.23 -3.55
C GLN A 29 -17.84 3.56 -4.25
N THR A 30 -18.76 3.58 -5.22
CA THR A 30 -19.22 4.79 -5.93
C THR A 30 -18.10 5.63 -6.56
N ASN A 31 -16.91 5.05 -6.82
CA ASN A 31 -15.68 5.75 -7.18
C ASN A 31 -15.25 6.83 -6.16
N GLU A 32 -15.59 6.67 -4.89
CA GLU A 32 -15.26 7.61 -3.82
C GLU A 32 -13.78 7.56 -3.44
N LEU A 33 -13.03 6.50 -3.77
CA LEU A 33 -11.60 6.43 -3.48
C LEU A 33 -10.85 7.50 -4.28
N GLN A 34 -10.47 8.58 -3.61
CA GLN A 34 -9.71 9.71 -4.15
C GLN A 34 -8.21 9.53 -3.98
N GLY A 35 -7.78 8.79 -2.95
CA GLY A 35 -6.37 8.55 -2.68
C GLY A 35 -6.12 7.78 -1.39
N PHE A 36 -4.84 7.79 -0.97
CA PHE A 36 -4.39 7.18 0.27
C PHE A 36 -3.54 8.15 1.07
N LEU A 37 -3.80 8.25 2.37
CA LEU A 37 -2.86 8.82 3.33
C LEU A 37 -1.88 7.72 3.73
N VAL A 38 -0.58 7.96 3.51
CA VAL A 38 0.50 7.10 3.95
C VAL A 38 1.29 7.82 5.06
N PRO A 39 1.57 7.18 6.21
CA PRO A 39 2.40 7.78 7.24
C PRO A 39 3.80 8.16 6.73
N GLY A 40 4.28 9.34 7.11
CA GLY A 40 5.63 9.78 6.72
C GLY A 40 6.76 8.87 7.25
N SER A 41 6.51 8.15 8.35
CA SER A 41 7.42 7.12 8.87
C SER A 41 7.64 6.00 7.87
N ASP A 42 6.58 5.53 7.22
CA ASP A 42 6.62 4.39 6.30
C ASP A 42 7.38 4.77 5.03
N LEU A 43 7.16 5.99 4.53
CA LEU A 43 7.92 6.57 3.40
C LEU A 43 9.41 6.77 3.73
N SER A 44 9.72 7.21 4.95
CA SER A 44 11.11 7.40 5.39
C SER A 44 11.83 6.07 5.58
N GLN A 45 11.13 5.05 6.09
CA GLN A 45 11.71 3.73 6.32
C GLN A 45 11.92 2.99 5.00
N VAL A 46 10.91 2.93 4.11
CA VAL A 46 11.04 2.22 2.82
C VAL A 46 12.15 2.79 1.93
N THR A 47 12.37 4.10 1.95
CA THR A 47 13.48 4.71 1.20
C THR A 47 14.83 4.57 1.89
N GLY A 48 14.84 4.29 3.20
CA GLY A 48 16.04 4.08 4.00
C GLY A 48 16.68 2.70 3.86
N GLU A 49 15.97 1.72 3.29
CA GLU A 49 16.42 0.33 3.12
C GLU A 49 17.35 0.14 1.90
N ASN A 50 18.30 1.05 1.68
CA ASN A 50 19.13 1.09 0.45
C ASN A 50 18.30 1.18 -0.86
N GLY A 51 17.02 1.51 -0.78
CA GLY A 51 16.16 1.74 -1.93
C GLY A 51 16.54 3.05 -2.62
N VAL A 52 16.60 3.04 -3.94
CA VAL A 52 16.74 4.26 -4.75
C VAL A 52 15.39 4.82 -5.16
N ASP A 53 14.37 3.95 -5.22
CA ASP A 53 12.98 4.29 -5.50
C ASP A 53 12.04 3.54 -4.54
N CYS A 54 10.75 3.90 -4.56
CA CYS A 54 9.69 3.18 -3.87
C CYS A 54 8.63 2.74 -4.87
N ARG A 55 8.27 1.46 -4.86
CA ARG A 55 7.15 0.94 -5.63
C ARG A 55 5.93 0.78 -4.75
N ILE A 56 4.79 1.23 -5.26
CA ILE A 56 3.50 1.17 -4.58
C ILE A 56 2.64 0.11 -5.28
N TYR A 57 2.13 -0.83 -4.50
CA TYR A 57 1.20 -1.85 -4.95
C TYR A 57 -0.18 -1.65 -4.34
N LEU A 58 -1.22 -1.83 -5.15
CA LEU A 58 -2.60 -1.86 -4.66
C LEU A 58 -2.92 -3.23 -4.09
N GLY A 59 -3.65 -3.23 -2.98
CA GLY A 59 -4.12 -4.41 -2.28
C GLY A 59 -5.56 -4.27 -1.84
N LEU A 60 -6.22 -5.40 -1.61
CA LEU A 60 -7.54 -5.46 -1.03
C LEU A 60 -7.54 -6.50 0.09
N THR A 61 -7.99 -6.15 1.30
CA THR A 61 -7.88 -7.06 2.45
C THR A 61 -8.63 -8.38 2.25
N GLU A 62 -9.74 -8.33 1.52
CA GLU A 62 -10.60 -9.47 1.16
C GLU A 62 -11.12 -9.28 -0.27
N PRO A 63 -11.40 -10.34 -1.05
CA PRO A 63 -11.99 -10.19 -2.38
C PRO A 63 -13.44 -9.67 -2.32
N GLY A 64 -13.97 -9.25 -3.47
CA GLY A 64 -15.31 -8.68 -3.58
C GLY A 64 -15.40 -7.24 -3.07
N THR A 65 -16.61 -6.77 -2.77
CA THR A 65 -16.90 -5.36 -2.46
C THR A 65 -16.74 -4.98 -0.97
N GLY A 66 -16.63 -5.98 -0.09
CA GLY A 66 -16.52 -5.79 1.37
C GLY A 66 -15.10 -5.58 1.89
N GLY A 67 -14.07 -5.76 1.04
CA GLY A 67 -12.68 -5.57 1.44
C GLY A 67 -12.33 -4.09 1.69
N VAL A 68 -11.17 -3.85 2.31
CA VAL A 68 -10.60 -2.51 2.49
C VAL A 68 -9.43 -2.35 1.52
N ALA A 69 -9.44 -1.29 0.71
CA ALA A 69 -8.33 -1.00 -0.18
C ALA A 69 -7.10 -0.52 0.60
N LYS A 70 -5.93 -0.97 0.15
CA LYS A 70 -4.62 -0.72 0.77
C LYS A 70 -3.59 -0.34 -0.28
N VAL A 71 -2.60 0.45 0.11
CA VAL A 71 -1.34 0.61 -0.63
C VAL A 71 -0.18 0.00 0.15
N MET A 72 0.57 -0.89 -0.51
CA MET A 72 1.75 -1.53 0.03
C MET A 72 2.99 -0.89 -0.58
N LEU A 73 3.92 -0.46 0.25
CA LEU A 73 5.15 0.22 -0.15
C LEU A 73 6.33 -0.76 -0.07
N VAL A 74 7.15 -0.75 -1.12
CA VAL A 74 8.32 -1.62 -1.25
C VAL A 74 9.50 -0.81 -1.78
N ALA A 75 10.66 -0.97 -1.14
CA ALA A 75 11.90 -0.34 -1.58
C ALA A 75 12.35 -0.97 -2.90
N VAL A 76 12.88 -0.16 -3.82
CA VAL A 76 13.41 -0.63 -5.11
C VAL A 76 14.91 -0.38 -5.12
N GLY A 77 15.69 -1.43 -5.31
CA GLY A 77 17.14 -1.36 -5.40
C GLY A 77 17.62 -0.70 -6.70
N SER A 78 18.90 -0.36 -6.75
CA SER A 78 19.54 0.26 -7.92
C SER A 78 19.52 -0.60 -9.19
N ASP A 79 19.25 -1.90 -9.06
CA ASP A 79 19.03 -2.83 -10.17
C ASP A 79 17.57 -2.88 -10.65
N GLY A 80 16.71 -2.03 -10.08
CA GLY A 80 15.28 -1.93 -10.41
C GLY A 80 14.41 -3.02 -9.78
N LYS A 81 14.97 -3.88 -8.92
CA LYS A 81 14.23 -4.95 -8.25
C LYS A 81 13.65 -4.49 -6.92
N ASP A 82 12.54 -5.12 -6.58
CA ASP A 82 11.92 -4.96 -5.27
C ASP A 82 12.79 -5.62 -4.21
N LEU A 83 13.10 -4.88 -3.16
CA LEU A 83 13.80 -5.37 -1.98
C LEU A 83 12.75 -5.91 -1.02
N ILE A 84 12.59 -7.23 -0.97
CA ILE A 84 11.63 -7.92 -0.12
C ILE A 84 12.33 -9.12 0.51
N ASP A 85 12.80 -8.93 1.73
CA ASP A 85 13.49 -9.95 2.51
C ASP A 85 13.61 -9.45 3.97
N ALA A 86 12.65 -9.84 4.79
CA ALA A 86 12.55 -9.40 6.18
C ALA A 86 13.73 -9.85 7.04
N GLU A 87 14.40 -10.96 6.68
CA GLU A 87 15.60 -11.44 7.38
C GLU A 87 16.80 -10.52 7.12
N ASN A 88 16.84 -9.89 5.95
CA ASN A 88 17.87 -8.92 5.56
C ASN A 88 17.45 -7.45 5.75
N GLY A 89 16.32 -7.20 6.43
CA GLY A 89 15.86 -5.86 6.79
C GLY A 89 15.16 -5.10 5.67
N TYR A 90 14.64 -5.81 4.66
CA TYR A 90 13.84 -5.23 3.57
C TYR A 90 12.37 -5.60 3.75
N TYR A 91 11.54 -4.63 4.13
CA TYR A 91 10.16 -4.87 4.56
C TYR A 91 9.13 -4.39 3.55
N ILE A 92 7.89 -4.85 3.74
CA ILE A 92 6.72 -4.36 3.03
C ILE A 92 5.90 -3.54 4.02
N TYR A 93 5.66 -2.28 3.71
CA TYR A 93 4.95 -1.36 4.61
C TYR A 93 3.50 -1.19 4.18
N ASP A 94 2.58 -1.28 5.13
CA ASP A 94 1.20 -0.80 5.01
C ASP A 94 0.68 -0.32 6.36
N ASN A 95 0.44 0.98 6.46
CA ASN A 95 -0.54 1.56 7.37
C ASN A 95 -1.31 2.66 6.65
N SER A 96 -1.61 2.40 5.39
CA SER A 96 -2.34 3.32 4.55
C SER A 96 -3.81 3.36 4.92
N SER A 97 -4.41 4.55 4.75
CA SER A 97 -5.83 4.76 4.94
C SER A 97 -6.41 5.46 3.72
N SER A 98 -7.60 5.03 3.30
CA SER A 98 -8.28 5.61 2.14
C SER A 98 -8.74 7.03 2.44
N ILE A 99 -8.80 7.82 1.36
CA ILE A 99 -9.44 9.14 1.32
C ILE A 99 -10.63 9.01 0.38
N PRO A 100 -11.87 9.29 0.85
CA PRO A 100 -12.31 9.52 2.24
C PRO A 100 -12.23 8.25 3.12
N PRO A 101 -12.37 8.37 4.46
CA PRO A 101 -12.71 9.57 5.23
C PRO A 101 -11.50 10.40 5.70
N ASN A 102 -10.26 9.93 5.51
CA ASN A 102 -9.08 10.51 6.16
C ASN A 102 -8.45 11.68 5.37
N GLY A 103 -9.23 12.34 4.52
CA GLY A 103 -8.77 13.47 3.69
C GLY A 103 -8.79 14.80 4.44
N ASP A 104 -7.94 15.73 4.00
CA ASP A 104 -8.03 17.12 4.42
C ASP A 104 -9.21 17.80 3.73
N SER A 105 -10.28 18.10 4.47
CA SER A 105 -11.49 18.76 3.94
C SER A 105 -11.24 20.11 3.24
N SER A 106 -10.08 20.73 3.44
CA SER A 106 -9.68 21.97 2.76
C SER A 106 -8.83 21.76 1.50
N SER A 107 -8.46 20.51 1.21
CA SER A 107 -7.66 20.16 0.03
C SER A 107 -8.41 20.49 -1.27
N PRO A 108 -7.74 21.10 -2.27
CA PRO A 108 -8.33 21.32 -3.59
C PRO A 108 -8.49 20.03 -4.42
N LEU A 109 -8.02 18.89 -3.88
CA LEU A 109 -8.12 17.57 -4.51
C LEU A 109 -9.28 16.72 -3.94
N ASN A 110 -10.00 17.23 -2.93
CA ASN A 110 -11.20 16.60 -2.40
C ASN A 110 -12.46 16.98 -3.19
#